data_AF-A0A2N5RUH3-F1
#
_entry.id   AF-A0A2N5RUH3-F1
#
_cell.length_a   1.000
_cell.length_b   1.000
_cell.length_c   1.000
_cell.angle_alpha   90.00
_cell.angle_beta   90.00
_cell.angle_gamma   90.00
#
_symmetry.space_group_name_H-M   'P 1'
#
loop_
_entity.id
_entity.type
_entity.pdbx_description
1 polymer ?
#
loop_
_entity_poly.entity_id
_entity_poly.type
_entity_poly.pdbx_seq_one_letter_code
_entity_poly.pdbx_strand_id
1 'polypeptide(L)'
;MPQVMNRFTSAVLLLLPSLASGQLNAHLYLRTLAPTQTMPVPLSTPELNAILSHRLNISHFESLPASLHPTTIKSQLVLGHTTSDLPQSEPAIQQSKLLVALYGNDGQTVLPEEFLTTMQSFSIPNPPDTLSFDALMAIYVGRMVDTMRVPLDTMYGVQAFVQAYHDGMGLDLRANLDDQSVNPEIRFREAIKEYGALDAPAYQLLDDLNSLDRFVHSSQWGPVSFLRLSGLQQVRQRHGESSLQYRVSLGALKASLEAVLGDARVQGMETMVVAVPGQPTHARLGKRTSLSILSPFKTSEQSFVRRDLIDRRRSVFGSAAASMPIIPSSRTCFATKDACLSATDACNGHGSCTQGVKTSGGKCFACLCQKSNDVKTGKVTYWSGDSCQKQDISSGFVLLLGSAIALVLLFALAVRMLASVGSESLPQQLASINGHSKKID
;
A
#
# COMPACT_ATOMS: atom_id res chain seq x y z
N MET A 1 20.83 -36.62 74.15
CA MET A 1 19.85 -35.53 74.01
C MET A 1 20.36 -34.55 72.95
N PRO A 2 19.48 -34.05 72.08
CA PRO A 2 19.74 -33.83 70.65
C PRO A 2 19.90 -32.35 70.29
N GLN A 3 20.30 -32.02 69.05
CA GLN A 3 19.49 -31.19 68.12
C GLN A 3 20.29 -30.78 66.85
N VAL A 4 19.72 -31.23 65.72
CA VAL A 4 19.56 -30.51 64.43
C VAL A 4 20.82 -30.11 63.66
N MET A 5 21.19 -30.97 62.71
CA MET A 5 21.78 -30.55 61.44
C MET A 5 21.13 -31.38 60.34
N ASN A 6 20.19 -30.79 59.60
CA ASN A 6 19.43 -31.48 58.57
C ASN A 6 19.39 -30.64 57.28
N ARG A 7 20.04 -31.20 56.25
CA ARG A 7 19.69 -31.17 54.82
C ARG A 7 19.78 -29.84 54.06
N PHE A 8 20.95 -29.69 53.44
CA PHE A 8 21.05 -29.14 52.08
C PHE A 8 20.26 -30.04 51.11
N THR A 9 19.17 -29.51 50.56
CA THR A 9 18.59 -30.00 49.31
C THR A 9 18.39 -28.80 48.40
N SER A 10 19.24 -28.72 47.37
CA SER A 10 19.13 -27.80 46.25
C SER A 10 17.76 -27.92 45.59
N ALA A 11 17.02 -26.82 45.57
CA ALA A 11 15.98 -26.58 44.58
C ALA A 11 16.35 -25.26 43.88
N VAL A 12 17.17 -25.38 42.83
CA VAL A 12 17.40 -24.30 41.88
C VAL A 12 16.10 -24.15 41.08
N LEU A 13 15.23 -23.26 41.53
CA LEU A 13 14.06 -22.84 40.78
C LEU A 13 14.54 -21.93 39.65
N LEU A 14 14.76 -22.51 38.48
CA LEU A 14 14.98 -21.78 37.23
C LEU A 14 13.72 -20.98 36.90
N LEU A 15 13.64 -19.75 37.40
CA LEU A 15 12.80 -18.70 36.84
C LEU A 15 13.39 -18.31 35.48
N LEU A 16 13.03 -19.07 34.44
CA LEU A 16 13.13 -18.61 33.07
C LEU A 16 12.21 -17.39 32.96
N PRO A 17 12.72 -16.17 32.72
CA PRO A 17 11.84 -15.11 32.26
C PRO A 17 11.34 -15.58 30.89
N SER A 18 10.04 -15.86 30.80
CA SER A 18 9.38 -15.90 29.50
C SER A 18 9.55 -14.51 28.90
N LEU A 19 10.58 -14.33 28.08
CA LEU A 19 10.61 -13.31 27.05
C LEU A 19 9.45 -13.65 26.13
N ALA A 20 8.24 -13.22 26.51
CA ALA A 20 7.14 -13.08 25.58
C ALA A 20 7.65 -12.08 24.54
N SER A 21 8.11 -12.60 23.41
CA SER A 21 8.24 -11.79 22.20
C SER A 21 6.86 -11.16 22.00
N GLY A 22 6.72 -9.88 22.36
CA GLY A 22 5.45 -9.17 22.30
C GLY A 22 4.94 -9.22 20.87
N GLN A 23 4.02 -10.15 20.59
CA GLN A 23 3.45 -10.32 19.28
C GLN A 23 2.56 -9.10 19.02
N LEU A 24 3.04 -8.18 18.19
CA LEU A 24 2.26 -7.02 17.76
C LEU A 24 1.03 -7.56 17.01
N ASN A 25 -0.17 -7.17 17.45
CA ASN A 25 -1.43 -7.54 16.82
C ASN A 25 -2.13 -6.26 16.35
N ALA A 26 -2.64 -6.25 15.12
CA ALA A 26 -3.61 -5.25 14.70
C ALA A 26 -5.02 -5.70 15.08
N HIS A 27 -5.93 -4.74 15.19
CA HIS A 27 -7.32 -5.02 15.49
C HIS A 27 -8.24 -4.44 14.42
N LEU A 28 -9.18 -5.25 13.95
CA LEU A 28 -10.29 -4.82 13.10
C LEU A 28 -11.56 -4.80 13.94
N TYR A 29 -12.30 -3.69 13.91
CA TYR A 29 -13.59 -3.54 14.57
C TYR A 29 -14.67 -3.38 13.51
N LEU A 30 -15.66 -4.28 13.54
CA LEU A 30 -16.81 -4.28 12.63
C LEU A 30 -18.11 -4.29 13.42
N ARG A 31 -19.13 -3.63 12.88
CA ARG A 31 -20.49 -3.73 13.43
C ARG A 31 -21.12 -5.04 12.96
N THR A 32 -21.59 -5.86 13.88
CA THR A 32 -22.29 -7.11 13.56
C THR A 32 -23.74 -7.05 14.01
N LEU A 33 -24.63 -7.74 13.28
CA LEU A 33 -26.06 -7.86 13.60
C LEU A 33 -26.39 -9.17 14.38
N ALA A 34 -25.38 -9.98 14.69
CA ALA A 34 -25.54 -11.31 15.30
C ALA A 34 -24.84 -11.38 16.68
N PRO A 35 -25.38 -12.15 17.64
CA PRO A 35 -24.89 -12.12 19.01
C PRO A 35 -23.49 -12.74 19.15
N THR A 36 -22.62 -11.95 19.78
CA THR A 36 -21.50 -12.30 20.67
C THR A 36 -21.03 -13.76 20.63
N GLN A 37 -20.10 -14.09 19.72
CA GLN A 37 -19.24 -15.26 19.92
C GLN A 37 -18.07 -14.90 20.85
N THR A 38 -17.87 -15.76 21.83
CA THR A 38 -17.01 -15.61 23.02
C THR A 38 -15.54 -15.95 22.82
N MET A 39 -15.10 -16.25 21.59
CA MET A 39 -13.67 -16.48 21.31
C MET A 39 -13.18 -15.62 20.14
N PRO A 40 -12.08 -14.85 20.31
CA PRO A 40 -11.52 -14.02 19.25
C PRO A 40 -10.97 -14.94 18.15
N VAL A 41 -11.65 -15.00 17.01
CA VAL A 41 -11.13 -15.69 15.83
C VAL A 41 -10.05 -14.81 15.21
N PRO A 42 -8.77 -15.24 15.18
CA PRO A 42 -7.72 -14.45 14.55
C PRO A 42 -7.95 -14.38 13.04
N LEU A 43 -7.66 -13.22 12.46
CA LEU A 43 -7.71 -12.96 11.02
C LEU A 43 -6.29 -12.85 10.47
N SER A 44 -6.02 -13.56 9.40
CA SER A 44 -4.79 -13.37 8.64
C SER A 44 -4.86 -12.08 7.80
N THR A 45 -3.71 -11.53 7.44
CA THR A 45 -3.61 -10.33 6.60
C THR A 45 -4.32 -10.45 5.23
N PRO A 46 -4.29 -11.60 4.53
CA PRO A 46 -5.11 -11.80 3.33
C PRO A 46 -6.61 -11.81 3.60
N GLU A 47 -7.05 -12.37 4.74
CA GLU A 47 -8.46 -12.30 5.14
C GLU A 47 -8.88 -10.85 5.39
N LEU A 48 -8.07 -10.06 6.10
CA LEU A 48 -8.30 -8.62 6.27
C LEU A 48 -8.48 -7.91 4.92
N ASN A 49 -7.61 -8.18 3.94
CA ASN A 49 -7.72 -7.61 2.59
C ASN A 49 -9.04 -7.98 1.92
N ALA A 50 -9.45 -9.25 1.98
CA ALA A 50 -10.70 -9.71 1.39
C ALA A 50 -11.93 -9.10 2.06
N ILE A 51 -11.91 -8.99 3.39
CA ILE A 51 -12.99 -8.40 4.18
C ILE A 51 -13.17 -6.92 3.84
N LEU A 52 -12.07 -6.15 3.88
CA LEU A 52 -12.14 -4.72 3.54
C LEU A 52 -12.55 -4.53 2.08
N SER A 53 -12.03 -5.36 1.16
CA SER A 53 -12.41 -5.29 -0.26
C SER A 53 -13.91 -5.56 -0.46
N HIS A 54 -14.47 -6.54 0.24
CA HIS A 54 -15.91 -6.83 0.21
C HIS A 54 -16.73 -5.68 0.80
N ARG A 55 -16.38 -5.23 2.01
CA ARG A 55 -17.07 -4.15 2.72
C ARG A 55 -16.98 -2.82 1.98
N LEU A 56 -15.96 -2.60 1.16
CA LEU A 56 -15.79 -1.39 0.33
C LEU A 56 -16.33 -1.54 -1.11
N ASN A 57 -17.08 -2.62 -1.41
CA ASN A 57 -17.67 -2.89 -2.73
C ASN A 57 -16.63 -3.03 -3.88
N ILE A 58 -15.42 -3.48 -3.57
CA ILE A 58 -14.32 -3.70 -4.53
C ILE A 58 -13.87 -5.18 -4.58
N SER A 59 -14.75 -6.10 -4.17
CA SER A 59 -14.48 -7.54 -4.10
C SER A 59 -14.05 -8.16 -5.43
N HIS A 60 -14.51 -7.65 -6.56
CA HIS A 60 -14.16 -8.14 -7.90
C HIS A 60 -12.66 -8.04 -8.23
N PHE A 61 -11.90 -7.23 -7.49
CA PHE A 61 -10.44 -7.14 -7.66
C PHE A 61 -9.65 -8.11 -6.77
N GLU A 62 -10.33 -8.86 -5.90
CA GLU A 62 -9.71 -9.70 -4.88
C GLU A 62 -10.28 -11.12 -4.89
N SER A 63 -9.42 -12.12 -4.68
CA SER A 63 -9.90 -13.49 -4.49
C SER A 63 -10.22 -13.74 -3.02
N LEU A 64 -11.40 -14.30 -2.75
CA LEU A 64 -11.78 -14.72 -1.42
C LEU A 64 -10.90 -15.90 -0.97
N PRO A 65 -10.21 -15.81 0.18
CA PRO A 65 -9.52 -16.95 0.77
C PRO A 65 -10.49 -18.10 1.04
N ALA A 66 -10.04 -19.34 0.91
CA ALA A 66 -10.88 -20.52 1.18
C ALA A 66 -11.49 -20.53 2.59
N SER A 67 -10.83 -19.91 3.57
CA SER A 67 -11.32 -19.76 4.94
C SER A 67 -12.53 -18.82 5.07
N LEU A 68 -12.73 -17.93 4.11
CA LEU A 68 -13.86 -16.99 4.03
C LEU A 68 -14.88 -17.40 2.96
N HIS A 69 -14.93 -18.67 2.58
CA HIS A 69 -15.95 -19.18 1.67
C HIS A 69 -17.37 -18.94 2.25
N PRO A 70 -18.41 -18.63 1.45
CA PRO A 70 -19.76 -18.30 1.95
C PRO A 70 -20.41 -19.36 2.85
N THR A 71 -19.93 -20.60 2.79
CA THR A 71 -20.39 -21.72 3.60
C THR A 71 -19.72 -21.81 4.99
N THR A 72 -18.70 -20.99 5.28
CA THR A 72 -18.01 -21.00 6.58
C THR A 72 -18.70 -20.09 7.59
N ILE A 73 -18.71 -20.48 8.86
CA ILE A 73 -19.22 -19.63 9.96
C ILE A 73 -18.42 -18.32 10.05
N LYS A 74 -17.12 -18.37 9.72
CA LYS A 74 -16.22 -17.22 9.70
C LYS A 74 -16.62 -16.18 8.66
N SER A 75 -17.08 -16.59 7.47
CA SER A 75 -17.54 -15.63 6.45
C SER A 75 -18.86 -14.97 6.87
N GLN A 76 -19.79 -15.72 7.45
CA GLN A 76 -21.05 -15.18 7.98
C GLN A 76 -20.83 -14.13 9.06
N LEU A 77 -19.84 -14.36 9.93
CA LEU A 77 -19.48 -13.44 11.02
C LEU A 77 -18.89 -12.12 10.50
N VAL A 78 -18.04 -12.19 9.47
CA VAL A 78 -17.20 -11.05 9.07
C VAL A 78 -17.71 -10.33 7.82
N LEU A 79 -18.36 -11.05 6.90
CA LEU A 79 -18.97 -10.52 5.68
C LEU A 79 -20.49 -10.35 5.83
N GLY A 80 -21.12 -11.03 6.79
CA GLY A 80 -22.58 -11.06 6.96
C GLY A 80 -23.23 -12.23 6.21
N HIS A 81 -24.55 -12.38 6.35
CA HIS A 81 -25.32 -13.32 5.54
C HIS A 81 -25.47 -12.80 4.11
N THR A 82 -24.64 -13.26 3.19
CA THR A 82 -24.94 -13.13 1.76
C THR A 82 -24.59 -14.41 1.02
N THR A 83 -25.62 -15.18 0.70
CA THR A 83 -25.64 -15.98 -0.53
C THR A 83 -25.52 -15.01 -1.72
N SER A 84 -24.31 -14.66 -2.14
CA SER A 84 -24.14 -13.84 -3.35
C SER A 84 -22.74 -13.97 -3.96
N ASP A 85 -22.56 -15.07 -4.68
CA ASP A 85 -21.81 -15.09 -5.95
C ASP A 85 -22.67 -14.54 -7.12
N LEU A 86 -23.79 -13.86 -6.82
CA LEU A 86 -24.65 -13.24 -7.81
C LEU A 86 -24.60 -11.71 -7.66
N PRO A 87 -24.46 -10.96 -8.76
CA PRO A 87 -24.57 -9.51 -8.74
C PRO A 87 -25.97 -9.14 -8.25
N GLN A 88 -26.07 -8.45 -7.12
CA GLN A 88 -27.36 -7.93 -6.62
C GLN A 88 -27.90 -6.92 -7.64
N SER A 89 -29.02 -7.28 -8.26
CA SER A 89 -29.79 -6.48 -9.22
C SER A 89 -30.91 -5.66 -8.56
N GLU A 90 -30.74 -5.29 -7.29
CA GLU A 90 -31.61 -4.33 -6.60
C GLU A 90 -30.73 -3.23 -6.00
N PRO A 91 -31.15 -1.95 -6.05
CA PRO A 91 -30.38 -0.87 -5.47
C PRO A 91 -30.43 -1.03 -3.95
N ALA A 92 -29.46 -1.72 -3.37
CA ALA A 92 -29.21 -1.66 -1.94
C ALA A 92 -29.14 -0.17 -1.58
N ILE A 93 -29.98 0.27 -0.63
CA ILE A 93 -29.94 1.62 -0.09
C ILE A 93 -28.47 1.94 0.15
N GLN A 94 -27.94 2.94 -0.55
CA GLN A 94 -26.51 3.21 -0.64
C GLN A 94 -26.04 3.79 0.69
N GLN A 95 -25.88 2.92 1.68
CA GLN A 95 -25.47 3.27 3.03
C GLN A 95 -24.03 3.79 2.96
N SER A 96 -23.83 5.04 3.35
CA SER A 96 -22.50 5.64 3.38
C SER A 96 -21.60 4.84 4.32
N LYS A 97 -20.36 4.61 3.89
CA LYS A 97 -19.38 3.80 4.61
C LYS A 97 -18.33 4.70 5.23
N LEU A 98 -17.88 4.36 6.44
CA LEU A 98 -16.82 5.08 7.14
C LEU A 98 -15.68 4.11 7.46
N LEU A 99 -14.49 4.37 6.93
CA LEU A 99 -13.27 3.63 7.27
C LEU A 99 -12.34 4.52 8.12
N VAL A 100 -12.05 4.09 9.34
CA VAL A 100 -11.12 4.76 10.24
C VAL A 100 -9.86 3.91 10.39
N ALA A 101 -8.70 4.45 10.03
CA ALA A 101 -7.40 3.84 10.27
C ALA A 101 -6.72 4.54 11.44
N LEU A 102 -6.58 3.82 12.56
CA LEU A 102 -5.85 4.26 13.75
C LEU A 102 -4.44 3.68 13.69
N TYR A 103 -3.42 4.53 13.73
CA TYR A 103 -2.04 4.10 13.72
C TYR A 103 -1.38 4.30 15.07
N GLY A 104 -0.47 3.40 15.43
CA GLY A 104 0.28 3.49 16.69
C GLY A 104 -0.48 3.00 17.91
N ASN A 105 -1.63 2.35 17.74
CA ASN A 105 -2.47 1.89 18.84
C ASN A 105 -3.24 0.61 18.49
N ASP A 106 -3.73 -0.10 19.51
CA ASP A 106 -4.58 -1.29 19.42
C ASP A 106 -6.08 -0.97 19.22
N GLY A 107 -6.44 0.30 19.29
CA GLY A 107 -7.81 0.80 19.18
C GLY A 107 -8.58 0.73 20.50
N GLN A 108 -8.30 -0.24 21.37
CA GLN A 108 -9.00 -0.39 22.66
C GLN A 108 -8.78 0.81 23.57
N THR A 109 -7.58 1.39 23.56
CA THR A 109 -7.27 2.53 24.43
C THR A 109 -7.82 3.87 23.93
N VAL A 110 -8.14 3.97 22.63
CA VAL A 110 -8.56 5.23 21.98
C VAL A 110 -10.05 5.26 21.66
N LEU A 111 -10.65 4.11 21.34
CA LEU A 111 -12.06 4.04 20.97
C LEU A 111 -12.97 4.21 22.20
N PRO A 112 -14.16 4.85 22.04
CA PRO A 112 -15.14 4.97 23.13
C PRO A 112 -15.64 3.59 23.60
N GLU A 113 -15.92 3.46 24.89
CA GLU A 113 -16.39 2.18 25.46
C GLU A 113 -17.74 1.76 24.88
N GLU A 114 -18.67 2.69 24.71
CA GLU A 114 -19.97 2.44 24.07
C GLU A 114 -19.81 1.86 22.66
N PHE A 115 -18.85 2.39 21.89
CA PHE A 115 -18.54 1.87 20.56
C PHE A 115 -17.98 0.46 20.64
N LEU A 116 -17.06 0.18 21.57
CA LEU A 116 -16.49 -1.16 21.76
C LEU A 116 -17.55 -2.21 22.17
N THR A 117 -18.58 -1.83 22.92
CA THR A 117 -19.66 -2.77 23.28
C THR A 117 -20.54 -3.16 22.09
N THR A 118 -20.62 -2.31 21.06
CA THR A 118 -21.45 -2.52 19.87
C THR A 118 -20.68 -3.18 18.73
N MET A 119 -19.34 -3.21 18.81
CA MET A 119 -18.46 -3.66 17.73
C MET A 119 -17.80 -4.99 18.09
N GLN A 120 -17.66 -5.86 17.09
CA GLN A 120 -16.86 -7.07 17.23
C GLN A 120 -15.40 -6.80 16.87
N SER A 121 -14.49 -7.15 17.77
CA SER A 121 -13.04 -7.03 17.57
C SER A 121 -12.42 -8.31 17.02
N PHE A 122 -11.57 -8.19 16.00
CA PHE A 122 -10.81 -9.29 15.43
C PHE A 122 -9.31 -9.00 15.52
N SER A 123 -8.53 -9.95 16.04
CA SER A 123 -7.07 -9.83 16.16
C SER A 123 -6.37 -10.30 14.89
N ILE A 124 -5.42 -9.52 14.41
CA ILE A 124 -4.62 -9.81 13.21
C ILE A 124 -3.16 -10.01 13.64
N PRO A 125 -2.71 -11.28 13.79
CA PRO A 125 -1.31 -11.56 14.10
C PRO A 125 -0.42 -11.20 12.92
N ASN A 126 0.79 -10.69 13.21
CA ASN A 126 1.75 -10.22 12.20
C ASN A 126 1.16 -9.12 11.29
N PRO A 127 0.75 -8.00 11.88
CA PRO A 127 0.08 -6.93 11.17
C PRO A 127 1.01 -6.30 10.13
N PRO A 128 0.42 -5.74 9.05
CA PRO A 128 1.17 -4.97 8.07
C PRO A 128 1.86 -3.76 8.72
N ASP A 129 2.96 -3.33 8.14
CA ASP A 129 3.55 -2.03 8.46
C ASP A 129 2.55 -0.91 8.12
N THR A 130 2.67 0.23 8.81
CA THR A 130 1.80 1.39 8.55
C THR A 130 1.85 1.86 7.10
N LEU A 131 3.05 1.89 6.49
CA LEU A 131 3.24 2.23 5.08
C LEU A 131 2.61 1.20 4.13
N SER A 132 2.67 -0.09 4.49
CA SER A 132 2.09 -1.16 3.69
C SER A 132 0.57 -1.07 3.70
N PHE A 133 -0.02 -0.70 4.83
CA PHE A 133 -1.44 -0.42 4.93
C PHE A 133 -1.84 0.86 4.19
N ASP A 134 -1.08 1.96 4.32
CA ASP A 134 -1.30 3.19 3.53
C ASP A 134 -1.25 2.90 2.02
N ALA A 135 -0.31 2.05 1.57
CA ALA A 135 -0.21 1.61 0.17
C ALA A 135 -1.42 0.78 -0.30
N LEU A 136 -1.92 -0.12 0.55
CA LEU A 136 -3.15 -0.87 0.27
C LEU A 136 -4.34 0.07 0.10
N MET A 137 -4.49 1.06 1.00
CA MET A 137 -5.57 2.04 0.92
C MET A 137 -5.49 2.88 -0.36
N ALA A 138 -4.29 3.28 -0.79
CA ALA A 138 -4.11 3.97 -2.07
C ALA A 138 -4.56 3.11 -3.27
N ILE A 139 -4.37 1.79 -3.22
CA ILE A 139 -4.89 0.87 -4.25
C ILE A 139 -6.42 0.80 -4.19
N TYR A 140 -7.00 0.69 -3.00
CA TYR A 140 -8.45 0.63 -2.81
C TYR A 140 -9.15 1.87 -3.33
N VAL A 141 -8.58 3.04 -3.09
CA VAL A 141 -9.06 4.31 -3.62
C VAL A 141 -9.12 4.27 -5.15
N GLY A 142 -8.05 3.80 -5.80
CA GLY A 142 -8.04 3.64 -7.26
C GLY A 142 -9.14 2.69 -7.76
N ARG A 143 -9.28 1.54 -7.09
CA ARG A 143 -10.32 0.55 -7.37
C ARG A 143 -11.73 1.15 -7.22
N MET A 144 -11.96 1.91 -6.16
CA MET A 144 -13.24 2.55 -5.87
C MET A 144 -13.62 3.60 -6.91
N VAL A 145 -12.67 4.42 -7.36
CA VAL A 145 -12.89 5.38 -8.47
C VAL A 145 -13.30 4.63 -9.75
N ASP A 146 -12.64 3.52 -10.06
CA ASP A 146 -12.94 2.72 -11.25
C ASP A 146 -14.33 2.05 -11.17
N THR A 147 -14.68 1.48 -10.01
CA THR A 147 -15.95 0.77 -9.81
C THR A 147 -17.14 1.71 -9.70
N MET A 148 -17.03 2.75 -8.86
CA MET A 148 -18.15 3.64 -8.55
C MET A 148 -18.25 4.83 -9.49
N ARG A 149 -17.23 5.07 -10.33
CA ARG A 149 -17.14 6.24 -11.24
C ARG A 149 -17.34 7.58 -10.53
N VAL A 150 -17.01 7.64 -9.25
CA VAL A 150 -17.06 8.86 -8.45
C VAL A 150 -15.70 9.57 -8.48
N PRO A 151 -15.68 10.91 -8.56
CA PRO A 151 -14.43 11.64 -8.54
C PRO A 151 -13.83 11.63 -7.12
N LEU A 152 -12.50 11.72 -7.04
CA LEU A 152 -11.73 11.52 -5.80
C LEU A 152 -12.10 12.51 -4.68
N ASP A 153 -12.45 13.73 -5.07
CA ASP A 153 -12.88 14.85 -4.21
C ASP A 153 -14.18 14.56 -3.45
N THR A 154 -15.04 13.68 -3.98
CA THR A 154 -16.27 13.27 -3.27
C THR A 154 -16.01 12.30 -2.12
N MET A 155 -14.84 11.67 -2.07
CA MET A 155 -14.46 10.78 -0.98
C MET A 155 -13.68 11.54 0.09
N TYR A 156 -14.34 11.83 1.21
CA TYR A 156 -13.74 12.56 2.31
C TYR A 156 -12.49 11.86 2.84
N GLY A 157 -11.43 12.65 3.11
CA GLY A 157 -10.21 12.19 3.80
C GLY A 157 -9.28 11.26 3.02
N VAL A 158 -9.60 10.94 1.75
CA VAL A 158 -8.74 10.11 0.89
C VAL A 158 -7.35 10.71 0.68
N GLN A 159 -7.27 12.04 0.59
CA GLN A 159 -6.02 12.76 0.38
C GLN A 159 -4.96 12.44 1.45
N ALA A 160 -5.37 12.20 2.70
CA ALA A 160 -4.45 11.88 3.80
C ALA A 160 -3.72 10.55 3.58
N PHE A 161 -4.40 9.53 3.06
CA PHE A 161 -3.78 8.24 2.74
C PHE A 161 -2.85 8.33 1.52
N VAL A 162 -3.29 9.07 0.49
CA VAL A 162 -2.47 9.28 -0.72
C VAL A 162 -1.20 10.03 -0.35
N GLN A 163 -1.31 11.14 0.39
CA GLN A 163 -0.15 11.92 0.82
C GLN A 163 0.82 11.07 1.66
N ALA A 164 0.32 10.34 2.65
CA ALA A 164 1.16 9.50 3.51
C ALA A 164 1.90 8.40 2.73
N TYR A 165 1.25 7.78 1.75
CA TYR A 165 1.89 6.81 0.86
C TYR A 165 3.01 7.44 0.04
N HIS A 166 2.77 8.64 -0.48
CA HIS A 166 3.75 9.40 -1.25
C HIS A 166 4.95 9.84 -0.40
N ASP A 167 4.71 10.42 0.79
CA ASP A 167 5.75 10.80 1.74
C ASP A 167 6.58 9.59 2.17
N GLY A 168 5.95 8.45 2.45
CA GLY A 168 6.64 7.21 2.82
C GLY A 168 7.47 6.57 1.68
N MET A 169 7.19 6.96 0.44
CA MET A 169 8.01 6.61 -0.74
C MET A 169 9.08 7.67 -1.06
N GLY A 170 9.09 8.81 -0.38
CA GLY A 170 9.97 9.94 -0.70
C GLY A 170 9.59 10.63 -2.02
N LEU A 171 8.32 10.56 -2.40
CA LEU A 171 7.76 11.27 -3.55
C LEU A 171 7.00 12.49 -3.01
N ASP A 172 7.61 13.68 -3.08
CA ASP A 172 6.93 14.91 -2.66
C ASP A 172 5.74 15.21 -3.58
N LEU A 173 4.53 14.86 -3.14
CA LEU A 173 3.33 15.50 -3.64
C LEU A 173 3.18 16.81 -2.86
N ARG A 174 3.61 17.92 -3.44
CA ARG A 174 3.02 19.20 -3.07
C ARG A 174 1.60 19.24 -3.62
N ALA A 175 0.67 18.63 -2.89
CA ALA A 175 -0.72 19.04 -2.99
C ALA A 175 -0.77 20.49 -2.48
N ASN A 176 -1.38 21.40 -3.25
CA ASN A 176 -1.86 22.67 -2.71
C ASN A 176 -2.80 22.30 -1.57
N LEU A 177 -2.29 22.33 -0.34
CA LEU A 177 -3.10 22.41 0.85
C LEU A 177 -3.83 23.73 0.71
N ASP A 178 -5.09 23.65 0.30
CA ASP A 178 -5.97 24.80 0.28
C ASP A 178 -6.00 25.33 1.72
N ASP A 179 -5.46 26.54 1.86
CA ASP A 179 -5.30 27.29 3.09
C ASP A 179 -6.66 27.76 3.58
N GLN A 180 -7.44 26.82 4.11
CA GLN A 180 -8.44 27.14 5.13
C GLN A 180 -7.92 26.63 6.46
N SER A 181 -6.83 27.28 6.90
CA SER A 181 -6.32 27.20 8.26
C SER A 181 -7.39 27.69 9.25
N VAL A 182 -8.25 26.76 9.69
CA VAL A 182 -8.88 26.91 11.00
C VAL A 182 -7.73 26.99 11.99
N ASN A 183 -7.51 28.16 12.62
CA ASN A 183 -6.46 28.32 13.61
C ASN A 183 -6.67 27.26 14.72
N PRO A 184 -5.81 26.23 14.82
CA PRO A 184 -6.01 25.14 15.76
C PRO A 184 -6.04 25.64 17.22
N GLU A 185 -5.47 26.82 17.50
CA GLU A 185 -5.47 27.49 18.80
C GLU A 185 -6.84 27.88 19.33
N ILE A 186 -7.89 27.96 18.49
CA ILE A 186 -9.21 28.42 18.95
C ILE A 186 -9.99 27.26 19.57
N ARG A 187 -10.03 26.10 18.90
CA ARG A 187 -10.90 24.98 19.30
C ARG A 187 -10.21 23.95 20.17
N PHE A 188 -8.94 23.64 19.90
CA PHE A 188 -8.14 22.72 20.70
C PHE A 188 -7.28 23.45 21.73
N ARG A 189 -7.65 24.68 22.08
CA ARG A 189 -6.91 25.57 22.97
C ARG A 189 -6.53 24.90 24.29
N GLU A 190 -7.46 24.15 24.88
CA GLU A 190 -7.22 23.47 26.16
C GLU A 190 -6.20 22.33 26.01
N ALA A 191 -6.33 21.51 24.97
CA ALA A 191 -5.37 20.45 24.66
C ALA A 191 -3.97 21.02 24.32
N ILE A 192 -3.92 22.16 23.61
CA ILE A 192 -2.67 22.84 23.25
C ILE A 192 -1.97 23.44 24.47
N LYS A 193 -2.73 24.03 25.40
CA LYS A 193 -2.18 24.61 26.64
C LYS A 193 -1.48 23.57 27.51
N GLU A 194 -2.03 22.36 27.59
CA GLU A 194 -1.48 21.28 28.42
C GLU A 194 -0.34 20.53 27.71
N TYR A 195 -0.32 20.49 26.38
CA TYR A 195 0.74 19.86 25.58
C TYR A 195 2.09 20.60 25.70
N GLY A 196 2.06 21.94 25.84
CA GLY A 196 3.24 22.78 25.94
C GLY A 196 3.78 23.24 24.58
N ALA A 197 5.05 23.01 24.28
CA ALA A 197 5.66 23.44 23.02
C ALA A 197 5.18 22.56 21.85
N LEU A 198 4.57 23.18 20.83
CA LEU A 198 4.10 22.49 19.63
C LEU A 198 5.27 22.09 18.73
N ASP A 199 5.60 20.81 18.74
CA ASP A 199 6.59 20.18 17.87
C ASP A 199 5.92 19.47 16.68
N ALA A 200 6.70 18.92 15.74
CA ALA A 200 6.15 18.32 14.51
C ALA A 200 5.08 17.24 14.77
N PRO A 201 5.24 16.29 15.73
CA PRO A 201 4.18 15.36 16.11
C PRO A 201 2.89 16.03 16.62
N ALA A 202 3.01 17.15 17.34
CA ALA A 202 1.86 17.92 17.82
C ALA A 202 1.04 18.48 16.66
N TYR A 203 1.71 19.01 15.63
CA TYR A 203 1.02 19.51 14.44
C TYR A 203 0.29 18.40 13.67
N GLN A 204 0.88 17.20 13.57
CA GLN A 204 0.17 16.07 12.97
C GLN A 204 -1.08 15.69 13.79
N LEU A 205 -0.96 15.67 15.13
CA LEU A 205 -2.13 15.40 15.97
C LEU A 205 -3.22 16.46 15.78
N LEU A 206 -2.85 17.74 15.71
CA LEU A 206 -3.81 18.81 15.45
C LEU A 206 -4.50 18.65 14.09
N ASP A 207 -3.77 18.23 13.06
CA ASP A 207 -4.35 17.93 11.75
C ASP A 207 -5.34 16.76 11.81
N ASP A 208 -5.01 15.69 12.54
CA ASP A 208 -5.91 14.57 12.78
C ASP A 208 -7.20 15.02 13.51
N LEU A 209 -7.06 15.82 14.57
CA LEU A 209 -8.20 16.35 15.33
C LEU A 209 -9.07 17.29 14.47
N ASN A 210 -8.45 18.12 13.63
CA ASN A 210 -9.15 18.98 12.68
C ASN A 210 -9.85 18.17 11.58
N SER A 211 -9.26 17.04 11.14
CA SER A 211 -9.87 16.13 10.19
C SER A 211 -11.13 15.46 10.76
N LEU A 212 -11.10 15.05 12.03
CA LEU A 212 -12.27 14.55 12.74
C LEU A 212 -13.35 15.62 12.87
N ASP A 213 -12.94 16.83 13.21
CA ASP A 213 -13.88 17.93 13.39
C ASP A 213 -14.60 18.33 12.09
N ARG A 214 -13.83 18.48 11.00
CA ARG A 214 -14.38 18.74 9.66
C ARG A 214 -15.30 17.62 9.20
N PHE A 215 -15.03 16.38 9.59
CA PHE A 215 -15.89 15.25 9.23
C PHE A 215 -17.28 15.36 9.87
N VAL A 216 -17.35 15.74 11.16
CA VAL A 216 -18.63 15.99 11.86
C VAL A 216 -19.38 17.16 11.22
N HIS A 217 -18.69 18.24 10.86
CA HIS A 217 -19.34 19.42 10.28
C HIS A 217 -19.68 19.27 8.80
N SER A 218 -19.12 18.26 8.12
CA SER A 218 -19.48 17.97 6.73
C SER A 218 -20.94 17.52 6.65
N SER A 219 -21.65 18.09 5.68
CA SER A 219 -23.04 17.76 5.36
C SER A 219 -23.15 16.79 4.17
N GLN A 220 -22.06 16.58 3.44
CA GLN A 220 -22.00 15.70 2.29
C GLN A 220 -20.87 14.70 2.49
N TRP A 221 -21.25 13.44 2.67
CA TRP A 221 -20.33 12.32 2.65
C TRP A 221 -20.55 11.56 1.36
N GLY A 222 -19.46 11.30 0.63
CA GLY A 222 -19.51 10.39 -0.51
C GLY A 222 -19.92 8.97 -0.11
N PRO A 223 -19.95 8.03 -1.07
CA PRO A 223 -20.31 6.63 -0.79
C PRO A 223 -19.37 5.99 0.25
N VAL A 224 -18.12 6.45 0.32
CA VAL A 224 -17.12 6.02 1.30
C VAL A 224 -16.36 7.25 1.81
N SER A 225 -16.22 7.35 3.12
CA SER A 225 -15.41 8.35 3.81
C SER A 225 -14.26 7.68 4.56
N PHE A 226 -13.13 8.36 4.61
CA PHE A 226 -11.89 7.85 5.17
C PHE A 226 -11.38 8.78 6.27
N LEU A 227 -10.89 8.21 7.37
CA LEU A 227 -10.22 8.94 8.44
C LEU A 227 -8.89 8.25 8.74
N ARG A 228 -7.79 8.98 8.54
CA ARG A 228 -6.43 8.54 8.84
C ARG A 228 -5.96 9.26 10.10
N LEU A 229 -5.70 8.52 11.18
CA LEU A 229 -5.26 9.09 12.45
C LEU A 229 -3.89 8.52 12.83
N SER A 230 -2.85 9.33 12.70
CA SER A 230 -1.44 8.93 12.90
C SER A 230 -0.65 9.80 13.87
N GLY A 231 -1.18 10.98 14.25
CA GLY A 231 -0.54 11.94 15.14
C GLY A 231 -0.22 11.34 16.50
N LEU A 232 -1.13 10.53 17.07
CA LEU A 232 -0.87 9.85 18.35
C LEU A 232 0.33 8.88 18.27
N GLN A 233 0.51 8.19 17.13
CA GLN A 233 1.70 7.37 16.90
C GLN A 233 2.97 8.21 16.93
N GLN A 234 2.97 9.35 16.24
CA GLN A 234 4.13 10.23 16.16
C GLN A 234 4.49 10.80 17.53
N VAL A 235 3.48 11.20 18.31
CA VAL A 235 3.67 11.67 19.69
C VAL A 235 4.27 10.56 20.55
N ARG A 236 3.74 9.33 20.47
CA ARG A 236 4.27 8.16 21.18
C ARG A 236 5.72 7.86 20.81
N GLN A 237 6.06 7.95 19.52
CA GLN A 237 7.42 7.70 19.04
C GLN A 237 8.41 8.77 19.50
N ARG A 238 7.97 10.03 19.59
CA ARG A 238 8.84 11.16 19.96
C ARG A 238 9.02 11.30 21.47
N HIS A 239 7.92 11.26 22.21
CA HIS A 239 7.86 11.60 23.64
C HIS A 239 7.73 10.37 24.54
N GLY A 240 7.32 9.23 23.99
CA GLY A 240 7.04 8.01 24.75
C GLY A 240 5.63 7.97 25.34
N GLU A 241 5.16 6.78 25.71
CA GLU A 241 3.79 6.53 26.18
C GLU A 241 3.53 7.09 27.60
N SER A 242 4.57 7.19 28.43
CA SER A 242 4.46 7.74 29.79
C SER A 242 4.51 9.28 29.83
N SER A 243 4.69 9.94 28.69
CA SER A 243 4.80 11.40 28.62
C SER A 243 3.47 12.10 28.86
N LEU A 244 3.55 13.33 29.38
CA LEU A 244 2.38 14.20 29.50
C LEU A 244 1.78 14.48 28.10
N GLN A 245 2.64 14.72 27.11
CA GLN A 245 2.26 14.96 25.72
C GLN A 245 1.40 13.81 25.18
N TYR A 246 1.81 12.56 25.38
CA TYR A 246 1.04 11.41 24.94
C TYR A 246 -0.31 11.30 25.65
N ARG A 247 -0.36 11.50 26.96
CA ARG A 247 -1.61 11.42 27.74
C ARG A 247 -2.63 12.49 27.33
N VAL A 248 -2.17 13.73 27.17
CA VAL A 248 -3.00 14.85 26.70
C VAL A 248 -3.52 14.58 25.29
N SER A 249 -2.63 14.12 24.40
CA SER A 249 -2.97 13.78 23.01
C SER A 249 -3.98 12.65 22.94
N LEU A 250 -3.82 11.62 23.77
CA LEU A 250 -4.73 10.49 23.88
C LEU A 250 -6.12 10.95 24.32
N GLY A 251 -6.20 11.81 25.36
CA GLY A 251 -7.46 12.37 25.83
C GLY A 251 -8.18 13.19 24.76
N ALA A 252 -7.46 14.07 24.06
CA ALA A 252 -8.01 14.90 22.98
C ALA A 252 -8.53 14.06 21.79
N LEU A 253 -7.78 13.02 21.41
CA LEU A 253 -8.18 12.12 20.33
C LEU A 253 -9.39 11.27 20.72
N LYS A 254 -9.42 10.74 21.95
CA LYS A 254 -10.56 9.97 22.48
C LYS A 254 -11.83 10.81 22.49
N ALA A 255 -11.77 12.03 23.01
CA ALA A 255 -12.92 12.95 23.04
C ALA A 255 -13.43 13.29 21.63
N SER A 256 -12.52 13.52 20.68
CA SER A 256 -12.89 13.82 19.29
C SER A 256 -13.54 12.61 18.59
N LEU A 257 -13.02 11.41 18.84
CA LEU A 257 -13.62 10.18 18.30
C LEU A 257 -14.97 9.85 18.93
N GLU A 258 -15.14 10.14 20.21
CA GLU A 258 -16.43 10.01 20.90
C GLU A 258 -17.48 10.92 20.27
N ALA A 259 -17.12 12.18 19.97
CA ALA A 259 -18.01 13.09 19.26
C ALA A 259 -18.38 12.62 17.85
N VAL A 260 -17.41 12.06 17.10
CA VAL A 260 -17.63 11.55 15.74
C VAL A 260 -18.49 10.28 15.75
N LEU A 261 -18.14 9.29 16.57
CA LEU A 261 -18.79 7.98 16.59
C LEU A 261 -20.13 8.01 17.32
N GLY A 262 -20.33 8.97 18.22
CA GLY A 262 -21.60 9.24 18.90
C GLY A 262 -22.62 10.01 18.06
N ASP A 263 -22.22 10.61 16.93
CA ASP A 263 -23.12 11.34 16.05
C ASP A 263 -24.16 10.40 15.42
N ALA A 264 -25.46 10.70 15.58
CA ALA A 264 -26.56 9.89 15.08
C ALA A 264 -26.47 9.63 13.56
N ARG A 265 -25.88 10.56 12.80
CA ARG A 265 -25.68 10.42 11.35
C ARG A 265 -24.62 9.36 11.04
N VAL A 266 -23.55 9.31 11.84
CA VAL A 266 -22.47 8.31 11.74
C VAL A 266 -22.95 6.94 12.23
N GLN A 267 -23.84 6.90 13.22
CA GLN A 267 -24.50 5.66 13.63
C GLN A 267 -25.30 5.02 12.49
N GLY A 268 -25.81 5.80 11.53
CA GLY A 268 -26.44 5.29 10.30
C GLY A 268 -25.46 4.75 9.25
N MET A 269 -24.14 4.96 9.39
CA MET A 269 -23.12 4.53 8.45
C MET A 269 -22.60 3.11 8.76
N GLU A 270 -22.12 2.41 7.73
CA GLU A 270 -21.33 1.18 7.93
C GLU A 270 -19.90 1.57 8.34
N THR A 271 -19.62 1.57 9.65
CA THR A 271 -18.31 1.96 10.20
C THR A 271 -17.37 0.75 10.34
N MET A 272 -16.15 0.91 9.85
CA MET A 272 -15.04 -0.03 9.99
C MET A 272 -13.86 0.69 10.64
N VAL A 273 -13.27 0.12 11.69
CA VAL A 273 -12.05 0.66 12.30
C VAL A 273 -10.93 -0.35 12.22
N VAL A 274 -9.79 0.07 11.67
CA VAL A 274 -8.56 -0.72 11.63
C VAL A 274 -7.52 -0.04 12.50
N ALA A 275 -7.11 -0.72 13.58
CA ALA A 275 -6.05 -0.27 14.47
C ALA A 275 -4.75 -1.01 14.15
N VAL A 276 -3.78 -0.28 13.60
CA VAL A 276 -2.45 -0.79 13.22
C VAL A 276 -1.45 -0.40 14.29
N PRO A 277 -0.80 -1.36 14.98
CA PRO A 277 0.15 -1.03 16.02
C PRO A 277 1.41 -0.41 15.42
N GLY A 278 1.99 0.57 16.13
CA GLY A 278 3.24 1.17 15.70
C GLY A 278 4.39 0.18 15.88
N GLN A 279 5.08 -0.15 14.79
CA GLN A 279 6.26 -1.01 14.82
C GLN A 279 7.54 -0.22 15.17
N PRO A 280 8.54 -0.86 15.81
CA PRO A 280 9.84 -0.25 16.06
C PRO A 280 10.60 -0.02 14.74
N THR A 281 11.31 1.11 14.65
CA THR A 281 11.99 1.64 13.46
C THR A 281 13.11 0.77 12.86
N HIS A 282 13.48 -0.33 13.52
CA HIS A 282 14.63 -1.16 13.15
C HIS A 282 14.38 -2.24 12.06
N ALA A 283 13.15 -2.41 11.56
CA ALA A 283 12.85 -3.45 10.58
C ALA A 283 13.29 -3.14 9.13
N ARG A 284 13.89 -1.96 8.85
CA ARG A 284 14.05 -1.43 7.47
C ARG A 284 15.48 -1.43 6.92
N LEU A 285 16.16 -2.57 6.98
CA LEU A 285 17.38 -2.83 6.18
C LEU A 285 17.12 -3.84 5.03
N GLY A 286 15.92 -3.82 4.46
CA GLY A 286 15.55 -4.64 3.30
C GLY A 286 15.61 -3.87 1.98
N LYS A 287 16.17 -4.49 0.94
CA LYS A 287 16.22 -3.95 -0.44
C LYS A 287 14.79 -3.81 -0.98
N ARG A 288 14.30 -2.58 -1.15
CA ARG A 288 12.91 -2.27 -1.56
C ARG A 288 12.65 -2.76 -3.00
N THR A 289 12.01 -3.90 -3.16
CA THR A 289 11.27 -4.25 -4.38
C THR A 289 9.86 -3.64 -4.28
N SER A 290 9.24 -3.22 -5.38
CA SER A 290 7.89 -2.64 -5.40
C SER A 290 6.82 -3.57 -4.80
N LEU A 291 7.05 -4.89 -4.87
CA LEU A 291 6.23 -5.93 -4.25
C LEU A 291 6.44 -6.08 -2.73
N SER A 292 7.55 -5.58 -2.19
CA SER A 292 7.81 -5.58 -0.73
C SER A 292 6.96 -4.56 0.00
N ILE A 293 6.54 -3.46 -0.65
CA ILE A 293 5.74 -2.42 0.01
C ILE A 293 4.34 -2.94 0.35
N LEU A 294 3.74 -3.77 -0.50
CA LEU A 294 2.42 -4.35 -0.26
C LEU A 294 2.47 -5.58 0.64
N SER A 295 3.63 -6.16 0.94
CA SER A 295 3.69 -7.27 1.88
C SER A 295 3.12 -6.85 3.25
N PRO A 296 2.27 -7.68 3.90
CA PRO A 296 1.94 -9.07 3.60
C PRO A 296 0.74 -9.27 2.65
N PHE A 297 0.16 -8.21 2.08
CA PHE A 297 -1.00 -8.28 1.20
C PHE A 297 -0.65 -8.97 -0.12
N LYS A 298 -1.40 -10.04 -0.43
CA LYS A 298 -1.47 -10.60 -1.77
C LYS A 298 -2.65 -9.91 -2.44
N THR A 299 -2.39 -9.16 -3.50
CA THR A 299 -3.41 -8.65 -4.40
C THR A 299 -3.32 -9.46 -5.69
N SER A 300 -4.44 -9.78 -6.34
CA SER A 300 -4.41 -10.56 -7.58
C SER A 300 -3.52 -9.88 -8.64
N GLU A 301 -2.71 -10.62 -9.42
CA GLU A 301 -1.83 -10.01 -10.45
C GLU A 301 -2.58 -9.25 -11.54
N GLN A 302 -3.90 -9.46 -11.68
CA GLN A 302 -4.77 -8.63 -12.50
C GLN A 302 -4.86 -7.17 -12.00
N SER A 303 -4.33 -6.89 -10.81
CA SER A 303 -4.20 -5.55 -10.20
C SER A 303 -2.90 -4.83 -10.54
N PHE A 304 -2.01 -5.40 -11.36
CA PHE A 304 -0.96 -4.59 -11.99
C PHE A 304 -1.64 -3.62 -12.95
N VAL A 305 -1.86 -2.41 -12.43
CA VAL A 305 -2.33 -1.20 -13.10
C VAL A 305 -2.07 -1.29 -14.61
N ARG A 306 -3.12 -1.47 -15.41
CA ARG A 306 -3.01 -1.36 -16.87
C ARG A 306 -2.28 -0.04 -17.16
N ARG A 307 -1.38 -0.02 -18.15
CA ARG A 307 -0.56 1.17 -18.47
C ARG A 307 -1.41 2.43 -18.69
N ASP A 308 -2.67 2.28 -19.10
CA ASP A 308 -3.65 3.37 -19.22
C ASP A 308 -4.03 4.02 -17.88
N LEU A 309 -4.07 3.27 -16.78
CA LEU A 309 -4.32 3.74 -15.42
C LEU A 309 -3.07 4.38 -14.81
N ILE A 310 -1.85 4.01 -15.23
CA ILE A 310 -0.62 4.74 -14.87
C ILE A 310 -0.62 6.12 -15.55
N ASP A 311 -1.02 6.17 -16.82
CA ASP A 311 -1.11 7.43 -17.56
C ASP A 311 -2.29 8.30 -17.10
N ARG A 312 -3.43 7.70 -16.73
CA ARG A 312 -4.53 8.41 -16.05
C ARG A 312 -4.14 8.86 -14.65
N ARG A 313 -3.45 8.04 -13.85
CA ARG A 313 -2.92 8.41 -12.54
C ARG A 313 -1.92 9.56 -12.66
N ARG A 314 -1.08 9.60 -13.71
CA ARG A 314 -0.25 10.78 -14.02
C ARG A 314 -1.07 12.00 -14.44
N SER A 315 -2.19 11.84 -15.14
CA SER A 315 -3.06 12.97 -15.51
C SER A 315 -3.96 13.48 -14.37
N VAL A 316 -4.26 12.63 -13.38
CA VAL A 316 -5.19 12.90 -12.26
C VAL A 316 -4.45 13.28 -10.97
N PHE A 317 -3.28 12.67 -10.71
CA PHE A 317 -2.43 12.94 -9.54
C PHE A 317 -1.10 13.61 -9.90
N GLY A 318 -0.78 13.74 -11.18
CA GLY A 318 0.22 14.70 -11.63
C GLY A 318 -0.43 16.05 -11.67
N SER A 319 -0.37 16.78 -10.56
CA SER A 319 -0.52 18.22 -10.59
C SER A 319 0.27 18.75 -11.78
N ALA A 320 -0.32 19.61 -12.61
CA ALA A 320 0.40 20.42 -13.58
C ALA A 320 1.39 21.41 -12.91
N ALA A 321 1.81 21.14 -11.66
CA ALA A 321 2.95 21.73 -11.00
C ALA A 321 4.17 20.86 -11.33
N ALA A 322 5.08 21.42 -12.13
CA ALA A 322 6.36 20.84 -12.50
C ALA A 322 7.01 20.03 -11.37
N SER A 323 6.83 18.70 -11.38
CA SER A 323 7.65 17.81 -10.57
C SER A 323 9.09 17.99 -11.03
N MET A 324 9.94 18.58 -10.19
CA MET A 324 11.35 18.76 -10.51
C MET A 324 11.95 17.39 -10.87
N PRO A 325 12.46 17.19 -12.10
CA PRO A 325 12.99 15.90 -12.50
C PRO A 325 14.16 15.49 -11.59
N ILE A 326 14.19 14.21 -11.19
CA ILE A 326 15.34 13.65 -10.47
C ILE A 326 16.44 13.37 -11.48
N ILE A 327 17.61 13.99 -11.27
CA ILE A 327 18.78 13.87 -12.12
C ILE A 327 19.75 12.88 -11.47
N PRO A 328 20.07 11.75 -12.12
CA PRO A 328 21.04 10.81 -11.57
C PRO A 328 22.43 11.46 -11.48
N SER A 329 23.19 11.14 -10.43
CA SER A 329 24.52 11.71 -10.18
C SER A 329 25.52 11.47 -11.33
N SER A 330 25.24 10.50 -12.21
CA SER A 330 26.02 10.19 -13.40
C SER A 330 25.82 11.17 -14.56
N ARG A 331 24.79 12.03 -14.52
CA ARG A 331 24.53 13.03 -15.55
C ARG A 331 25.10 14.40 -15.18
N THR A 332 25.63 15.09 -16.17
CA THR A 332 26.09 16.47 -16.05
C THR A 332 24.89 17.40 -15.85
N CYS A 333 25.06 18.42 -15.02
CA CYS A 333 24.03 19.42 -14.75
C CYS A 333 24.66 20.79 -14.57
N PHE A 334 23.87 21.84 -14.77
CA PHE A 334 24.34 23.22 -14.73
C PHE A 334 23.73 23.98 -13.55
N ALA A 335 24.44 25.00 -13.06
CA ALA A 335 23.95 25.81 -11.94
C ALA A 335 22.83 26.78 -12.36
N THR A 336 22.86 27.26 -13.61
CA THR A 336 21.89 28.23 -14.14
C THR A 336 21.24 27.71 -15.42
N LYS A 337 20.05 28.24 -15.72
CA LYS A 337 19.30 27.92 -16.95
C LYS A 337 20.07 28.34 -18.21
N ASP A 338 20.71 29.51 -18.17
CA ASP A 338 21.46 30.04 -19.33
C ASP A 338 22.72 29.23 -19.60
N ALA A 339 23.41 28.78 -18.54
CA ALA A 339 24.55 27.86 -18.70
C ALA A 339 24.11 26.52 -19.31
N CYS A 340 22.92 26.02 -18.94
CA CYS A 340 22.34 24.83 -19.56
C CYS A 340 22.04 25.06 -21.05
N LEU A 341 21.39 26.17 -21.41
CA LEU A 341 21.04 26.46 -22.80
C LEU A 341 22.28 26.66 -23.69
N SER A 342 23.29 27.39 -23.20
CA SER A 342 24.53 27.64 -23.96
C SER A 342 25.41 26.40 -24.09
N ALA A 343 25.42 25.52 -23.08
CA ALA A 343 26.25 24.30 -23.12
C ALA A 343 25.61 23.14 -23.88
N THR A 344 24.29 23.20 -24.14
CA THR A 344 23.52 22.11 -24.77
C THR A 344 22.87 22.51 -26.09
N ASP A 345 23.22 23.69 -26.63
CA ASP A 345 22.62 24.27 -27.82
C ASP A 345 21.08 24.25 -27.76
N ALA A 346 20.54 24.77 -26.65
CA ALA A 346 19.12 24.71 -26.32
C ALA A 346 18.54 23.28 -26.41
N CYS A 347 19.23 22.31 -25.82
CA CYS A 347 18.89 20.88 -25.85
C CYS A 347 18.71 20.32 -27.28
N ASN A 348 19.57 20.74 -28.21
CA ASN A 348 19.53 20.40 -29.65
C ASN A 348 18.16 20.68 -30.32
N GLY A 349 17.35 21.59 -29.77
CA GLY A 349 15.99 21.86 -30.27
C GLY A 349 14.99 20.72 -30.02
N HIS A 350 15.38 19.70 -29.26
CA HIS A 350 14.56 18.52 -28.94
C HIS A 350 14.18 18.46 -27.45
N GLY A 351 14.29 19.58 -26.73
CA GLY A 351 13.96 19.63 -25.31
C GLY A 351 14.00 21.04 -24.73
N SER A 352 13.89 21.12 -23.40
CA SER A 352 14.02 22.37 -22.66
C SER A 352 14.81 22.18 -21.37
N CYS A 353 15.61 23.19 -21.00
CA CYS A 353 16.34 23.19 -19.73
C CYS A 353 15.38 23.43 -18.56
N THR A 354 15.28 22.43 -17.68
CA THR A 354 14.40 22.45 -16.50
C THR A 354 15.21 22.24 -15.22
N GLN A 355 14.73 22.78 -14.10
CA GLN A 355 15.36 22.62 -12.80
C GLN A 355 14.98 21.26 -12.20
N GLY A 356 15.97 20.43 -11.90
CA GLY A 356 15.84 19.14 -11.24
C GLY A 356 16.64 19.04 -9.95
N VAL A 357 16.52 17.91 -9.27
CA VAL A 357 17.24 17.59 -8.03
C VAL A 357 18.20 16.45 -8.29
N LYS A 358 19.48 16.61 -7.93
CA LYS A 358 20.46 15.54 -8.03
C LYS A 358 20.21 14.46 -6.99
N THR A 359 20.44 13.19 -7.36
CA THR A 359 20.44 12.08 -6.39
C THR A 359 21.50 12.21 -5.29
N SER A 360 22.56 13.00 -5.51
CA SER A 360 23.56 13.37 -4.50
C SER A 360 23.18 14.58 -3.63
N GLY A 361 21.98 15.15 -3.81
CA GLY A 361 21.57 16.41 -3.21
C GLY A 361 21.93 17.63 -4.05
N GLY A 362 21.12 18.68 -3.93
CA GLY A 362 21.28 19.97 -4.63
C GLY A 362 20.36 20.13 -5.85
N LYS A 363 19.93 21.37 -6.11
CA LYS A 363 19.13 21.76 -7.28
C LYS A 363 20.06 22.10 -8.45
N CYS A 364 19.71 21.67 -9.66
CA CYS A 364 20.49 21.95 -10.86
C CYS A 364 19.63 21.91 -12.12
N PHE A 365 20.12 22.46 -13.23
CA PHE A 365 19.45 22.49 -14.51
C PHE A 365 19.97 21.38 -15.43
N ALA A 366 19.04 20.66 -16.07
CA ALA A 366 19.33 19.67 -17.09
C ALA A 366 18.30 19.68 -18.22
N CYS A 367 18.67 19.13 -19.37
CA CYS A 367 17.77 19.00 -20.51
C CYS A 367 16.69 17.96 -20.28
N LEU A 368 15.44 18.37 -20.42
CA LEU A 368 14.28 17.49 -20.49
C LEU A 368 13.92 17.28 -21.96
N CYS A 369 14.18 16.08 -22.47
CA CYS A 369 13.93 15.74 -23.86
C CYS A 369 12.43 15.57 -24.14
N GLN A 370 11.97 16.18 -25.23
CA GLN A 370 10.60 16.13 -25.69
C GLN A 370 10.52 15.27 -26.95
N LYS A 371 9.37 14.62 -27.16
CA LYS A 371 9.12 13.88 -28.40
C LYS A 371 8.95 14.86 -29.56
N SER A 372 9.56 14.57 -30.71
CA SER A 372 9.32 15.31 -31.94
C SER A 372 8.38 14.51 -32.84
N ASN A 373 7.37 15.17 -33.40
CA ASN A 373 6.47 14.57 -34.40
C ASN A 373 6.90 15.05 -35.79
N ASP A 374 7.17 14.12 -36.68
CA ASP A 374 7.37 14.46 -38.09
C ASP A 374 6.01 14.71 -38.74
N VAL A 375 5.79 15.95 -39.19
CA VAL A 375 4.55 16.43 -39.81
C VAL A 375 4.25 15.69 -41.12
N LYS A 376 5.26 15.11 -41.78
CA LYS A 376 5.10 14.44 -43.09
C LYS A 376 4.80 12.95 -42.97
N THR A 377 5.27 12.29 -41.91
CA THR A 377 5.16 10.82 -41.76
C THR A 377 4.33 10.40 -40.55
N GLY A 378 3.94 11.34 -39.68
CA GLY A 378 3.24 11.06 -38.42
C GLY A 378 4.08 10.27 -37.40
N LYS A 379 5.37 10.05 -37.69
CA LYS A 379 6.27 9.27 -36.85
C LYS A 379 6.66 10.07 -35.62
N VAL A 380 6.42 9.48 -34.44
CA VAL A 380 6.87 10.02 -33.15
C VAL A 380 8.29 9.54 -32.89
N THR A 381 9.22 10.49 -32.78
CA THR A 381 10.61 10.20 -32.43
C THR A 381 10.87 10.58 -30.98
N TYR A 382 11.43 9.63 -30.22
CA TYR A 382 11.88 9.84 -28.84
C TYR A 382 13.37 10.18 -28.82
N TRP A 383 13.73 11.16 -28.00
CA TRP A 383 15.09 11.66 -27.86
C TRP A 383 15.63 11.39 -26.46
N SER A 384 16.94 11.21 -26.37
CA SER A 384 17.67 10.77 -25.18
C SER A 384 19.11 11.27 -25.18
N GLY A 385 19.80 11.11 -24.06
CA GLY A 385 21.13 11.67 -23.81
C GLY A 385 21.12 12.97 -23.01
N ASP A 386 22.31 13.43 -22.62
CA ASP A 386 22.49 14.58 -21.72
C ASP A 386 22.06 15.91 -22.34
N SER A 387 22.11 16.03 -23.67
CA SER A 387 21.65 17.19 -24.44
C SER A 387 20.55 16.83 -25.46
N CYS A 388 19.88 15.69 -25.28
CA CYS A 388 18.85 15.17 -26.22
C CYS A 388 19.37 14.87 -27.63
N GLN A 389 20.65 14.50 -27.72
CA GLN A 389 21.37 14.30 -28.97
C GLN A 389 21.18 12.90 -29.60
N LYS A 390 20.64 11.93 -28.85
CA LYS A 390 20.47 10.54 -29.32
C LYS A 390 19.00 10.25 -29.55
N GLN A 391 18.68 9.56 -30.64
CA GLN A 391 17.36 8.97 -30.83
C GLN A 391 17.24 7.70 -29.98
N ASP A 392 16.18 7.59 -29.18
CA ASP A 392 15.89 6.39 -28.38
C ASP A 392 15.32 5.28 -29.30
N ILE A 393 16.21 4.43 -29.81
CA ILE A 393 15.88 3.24 -30.65
C ILE A 393 15.88 1.95 -29.79
N SER A 394 16.05 2.08 -28.48
CA SER A 394 16.27 0.98 -27.54
C SER A 394 15.13 -0.06 -27.52
N SER A 395 13.88 0.36 -27.69
CA SER A 395 12.73 -0.55 -27.68
C SER A 395 12.66 -1.46 -28.91
N GLY A 396 12.94 -0.93 -30.10
CA GLY A 396 12.91 -1.70 -31.36
C GLY A 396 14.09 -2.67 -31.48
N PHE A 397 15.28 -2.25 -31.05
CA PHE A 397 16.47 -3.09 -31.10
C PHE A 397 16.39 -4.32 -30.19
N VAL A 398 15.90 -4.15 -28.94
CA VAL A 398 15.75 -5.26 -28.00
C VAL A 398 14.73 -6.30 -28.50
N LEU A 399 13.62 -5.84 -29.08
CA LEU A 399 12.62 -6.72 -29.67
C LEU A 399 13.20 -7.52 -30.84
N LEU A 400 13.89 -6.86 -31.79
CA LEU A 400 14.45 -7.52 -32.96
C LEU A 400 15.59 -8.46 -32.60
N LEU A 401 16.53 -8.02 -31.76
CA LEU A 401 17.68 -8.84 -31.36
C LEU A 401 17.22 -10.02 -30.51
N GLY A 402 16.30 -9.80 -29.56
CA GLY A 402 15.71 -10.85 -28.75
C GLY A 402 14.96 -11.89 -29.59
N SER A 403 14.14 -11.44 -30.55
CA SER A 403 13.42 -12.37 -31.44
C SER A 403 14.36 -13.17 -32.35
N ALA A 404 15.43 -12.53 -32.86
CA ALA A 404 16.41 -13.19 -33.71
C ALA A 404 17.15 -14.29 -32.94
N ILE A 405 17.62 -13.99 -31.72
CA ILE A 405 18.29 -14.97 -30.86
C ILE A 405 17.35 -16.12 -30.50
N ALA A 406 16.10 -15.82 -30.14
CA ALA A 406 15.10 -16.83 -29.81
C ALA A 406 14.83 -17.78 -30.99
N LEU A 407 14.69 -17.26 -32.21
CA LEU A 407 14.49 -18.06 -33.42
C LEU A 407 15.69 -18.96 -33.72
N VAL A 408 16.92 -18.47 -33.56
CA VAL A 408 18.14 -19.27 -33.75
C VAL A 408 18.21 -20.41 -32.73
N LEU A 409 17.91 -20.14 -31.45
CA LEU A 409 17.88 -21.17 -30.41
C LEU A 409 16.80 -22.22 -30.68
N LEU A 410 15.61 -21.80 -31.10
CA LEU A 410 14.52 -22.71 -31.45
C LEU A 410 14.89 -23.60 -32.64
N PHE A 411 15.54 -23.04 -33.67
CA PHE A 411 16.02 -23.80 -34.81
C PHE A 411 17.08 -24.83 -34.40
N ALA A 412 18.05 -24.44 -33.57
CA ALA A 412 19.07 -25.36 -33.06
C ALA A 412 18.46 -26.51 -32.23
N LEU A 413 17.43 -26.22 -31.43
CA LEU A 413 16.71 -27.23 -30.65
C LEU A 413 15.97 -28.23 -31.56
N ALA A 414 15.33 -27.74 -32.63
CA ALA A 414 14.65 -28.58 -33.60
C ALA A 414 15.62 -29.53 -34.33
N VAL A 415 16.78 -29.02 -34.78
CA VAL A 415 17.83 -29.83 -35.41
C VAL A 415 18.38 -30.88 -34.44
N ARG A 416 18.59 -30.51 -33.17
CA ARG A 416 19.07 -31.45 -32.13
C ARG A 416 18.05 -32.57 -31.87
N MET A 417 16.76 -32.26 -31.87
CA MET A 417 15.69 -33.25 -31.74
C MET A 417 15.66 -34.22 -32.94
N LEU A 418 15.76 -33.72 -34.18
CA LEU A 418 15.84 -34.59 -35.36
C LEU A 418 17.08 -35.47 -35.35
N ALA A 419 18.25 -34.92 -34.97
CA ALA A 419 19.49 -35.67 -34.88
C ALA A 419 19.45 -36.77 -33.79
N SER A 420 18.78 -36.51 -32.67
CA SER A 420 18.56 -37.48 -31.59
C SER A 420 17.79 -38.72 -32.07
N VAL A 421 16.75 -38.52 -32.88
CA VAL A 421 15.93 -39.62 -33.41
C VAL A 421 16.69 -40.41 -34.49
N GLY A 422 17.55 -39.75 -35.27
CA GLY A 422 18.39 -40.40 -36.28
C GLY A 422 19.56 -41.22 -35.72
N SER A 423 19.88 -41.09 -34.43
CA SER A 423 20.96 -41.83 -33.77
C SER A 423 20.52 -43.12 -33.06
N GLU A 424 19.23 -43.46 -33.10
CA GLU A 424 18.78 -44.79 -32.68
C GLU A 424 19.12 -45.81 -33.77
N SER A 425 20.05 -46.72 -33.45
CA SER A 425 20.33 -47.88 -34.30
C SER A 425 19.05 -48.70 -34.41
N LEU A 426 18.58 -48.91 -35.65
CA LEU A 426 17.45 -49.79 -35.92
C LEU A 426 17.62 -51.10 -35.14
N PRO A 427 16.64 -51.53 -34.33
CA PRO A 427 16.72 -52.81 -33.64
C PRO A 427 17.00 -53.90 -34.67
N GLN A 428 18.00 -54.71 -34.35
CA GLN A 428 18.69 -55.70 -35.18
C GLN A 428 17.80 -56.91 -35.57
N GLN A 429 16.51 -56.70 -35.81
CA GLN A 429 15.53 -57.75 -36.11
C GLN A 429 15.36 -58.01 -37.62
N LEU A 430 16.01 -57.24 -38.50
CA LEU A 430 16.08 -57.52 -39.94
C LEU A 430 17.39 -58.19 -40.40
N ALA A 431 18.37 -58.38 -39.50
CA ALA A 431 19.63 -59.06 -39.84
C ALA A 431 19.59 -60.60 -39.69
N SER A 432 18.49 -61.16 -39.18
CA SER A 432 18.39 -62.59 -38.83
C SER A 432 17.60 -63.46 -39.82
N ILE A 433 17.27 -62.97 -41.03
CA ILE A 433 16.44 -63.73 -41.99
C ILE A 433 17.21 -64.20 -43.24
N ASN A 434 18.53 -64.08 -43.28
CA ASN A 434 19.35 -64.69 -44.34
C ASN A 434 19.97 -66.01 -43.87
N GLY A 435 19.25 -67.10 -44.15
CA GLY A 435 19.84 -68.27 -44.80
C GLY A 435 20.60 -69.27 -43.93
N HIS A 436 19.92 -69.94 -42.99
CA HIS A 436 20.34 -71.28 -42.58
C HIS A 436 19.96 -72.26 -43.71
N SER A 437 20.88 -72.45 -44.67
CA SER A 437 20.78 -73.53 -45.65
C SER A 437 21.08 -74.86 -44.95
N LYS A 438 20.06 -75.70 -44.79
CA LYS A 438 20.16 -77.07 -44.29
C LYS A 438 19.39 -78.02 -45.22
N LYS A 439 20.12 -78.78 -46.04
CA LYS A 439 20.03 -80.25 -46.24
C LYS A 439 20.90 -80.64 -47.45
N ILE A 440 21.93 -81.47 -47.26
CA ILE A 440 21.91 -82.95 -47.37
C ILE A 440 21.56 -83.38 -48.80
N ASP A 441 22.60 -83.66 -49.60
CA ASP A 441 23.04 -85.04 -49.91
C ASP A 441 24.57 -85.07 -50.04
#